data_AF-A0A258BRB2-F1
#
_entry.id   AF-A0A258BRB2-F1
#
_cell.length_a   1.000
_cell.length_b   1.000
_cell.length_c   1.000
_cell.angle_alpha   90.00
_cell.angle_beta   90.00
_cell.angle_gamma   90.00
#
_symmetry.space_group_name_H-M   'P 1'
#
loop_
_entity.id
_entity.type
_entity.pdbx_description
1 polymer ?
#
loop_
_entity_poly.entity_id
_entity_poly.type
_entity_poly.pdbx_seq_one_letter_code
_entity_poly.pdbx_strand_id
1 'polypeptide(L)'
;RASISQIPLRLAWAITVHTSQGMTLDGARIDLRKAFVEGMGYVALSRVRDIDNLYLYGINRKALAVSPDALAIDELLDAASQQAAEKYEYLRTEMKRNPPPVSSDKKKSDWRERIDKMRETYPNAFRPWTDELDAELKQDFQQGMDLDALCEKFGRQPGSIIARLKKFFGEDVVA
;
A
#
# COMPACT_ATOMS: atom_id res chain seq x y z
N ARG A 1 13.09 -29.70 -20.91
CA ARG A 1 12.53 -28.66 -20.02
C ARG A 1 13.34 -27.39 -20.23
N ALA A 2 12.72 -26.25 -20.52
CA ALA A 2 13.44 -24.97 -20.65
C ALA A 2 13.43 -24.25 -19.29
N SER A 3 14.59 -23.77 -18.84
CA SER A 3 14.73 -22.95 -17.63
C SER A 3 15.72 -21.81 -17.88
N ILE A 4 15.47 -20.66 -17.24
CA ILE A 4 16.35 -19.48 -17.29
C ILE A 4 16.77 -19.13 -15.86
N SER A 5 18.04 -18.75 -15.66
CA SER A 5 18.55 -18.27 -14.38
C SER A 5 19.06 -16.84 -14.58
N GLN A 6 18.47 -15.89 -13.87
CA GLN A 6 18.82 -14.47 -13.94
C GLN A 6 18.58 -13.80 -12.59
N ILE A 7 19.29 -12.70 -12.35
CA ILE A 7 19.00 -11.80 -11.22
C ILE A 7 17.69 -11.07 -11.56
N PRO A 8 16.69 -10.99 -10.64
CA PRO A 8 15.38 -10.41 -10.91
C PRO A 8 15.42 -8.86 -10.88
N LEU A 9 16.32 -8.27 -11.67
CA LEU A 9 16.47 -6.82 -11.82
C LEU A 9 16.31 -6.42 -13.29
N ARG A 10 15.64 -5.29 -13.51
CA ARG A 10 15.47 -4.70 -14.84
C ARG A 10 15.70 -3.20 -14.77
N LEU A 11 16.30 -2.64 -15.82
CA LEU A 11 16.34 -1.19 -16.00
C LEU A 11 14.90 -0.64 -16.00
N ALA A 12 14.66 0.37 -15.17
CA ALA A 12 13.33 0.91 -14.92
C ALA A 12 13.20 2.42 -15.18
N TRP A 13 14.24 3.06 -15.71
CA TRP A 13 14.21 4.50 -16.04
C TRP A 13 13.20 4.82 -17.15
N ALA A 14 13.08 3.92 -18.12
CA ALA A 14 12.08 3.99 -19.17
C ALA A 14 11.35 2.65 -19.23
N ILE A 15 10.02 2.72 -19.22
CA ILE A 15 9.13 1.58 -19.36
C ILE A 15 8.09 1.89 -20.43
N THR A 16 7.52 0.84 -21.02
CA THR A 16 6.41 1.01 -21.97
C THR A 16 5.11 1.30 -21.20
N VAL A 17 4.16 1.96 -21.86
CA VAL A 17 2.82 2.20 -21.30
C VAL A 17 2.17 0.89 -20.84
N HIS A 18 2.31 -0.19 -21.63
CA HIS A 18 1.80 -1.52 -21.27
C HIS A 18 2.44 -2.08 -19.99
N THR A 19 3.75 -1.91 -19.80
CA THR A 19 4.39 -2.31 -18.53
C THR A 19 3.90 -1.47 -17.36
N SER A 20 3.60 -0.19 -17.58
CA SER A 20 3.12 0.70 -16.53
C SER A 20 1.66 0.47 -16.12
N GLN A 21 0.92 -0.40 -16.82
CA GLN A 21 -0.50 -0.63 -16.54
C GLN A 21 -0.71 -1.15 -15.11
N GLY A 22 -1.57 -0.47 -14.35
CA GLY A 22 -1.80 -0.79 -12.93
C GLY A 22 -0.77 -0.22 -11.96
N MET A 23 0.30 0.41 -12.44
CA MET A 23 1.26 1.11 -11.60
C MET A 23 0.74 2.48 -11.16
N THR A 24 1.29 3.01 -10.08
CA THR A 24 1.14 4.40 -9.67
C THR A 24 2.53 5.03 -9.61
N LEU A 25 2.70 6.19 -10.25
CA LEU A 25 3.97 6.88 -10.43
C LEU A 25 3.90 8.28 -9.83
N ASP A 26 4.99 8.71 -9.20
CA ASP A 26 5.09 10.02 -8.55
C ASP A 26 5.32 11.15 -9.56
N GLY A 27 5.97 10.81 -10.66
CA GLY A 27 6.21 11.69 -11.79
C GLY A 27 6.63 10.89 -13.02
N ALA A 28 6.31 11.40 -14.19
CA ALA A 28 6.70 10.76 -15.44
C ALA A 28 6.85 11.76 -16.57
N ARG A 29 7.86 11.51 -17.41
CA ARG A 29 7.97 12.11 -18.73
C ARG A 29 7.41 11.14 -19.76
N ILE A 30 6.35 11.54 -20.45
CA ILE A 30 5.53 10.69 -21.30
C ILE A 30 5.62 11.19 -22.76
N ASP A 31 5.84 10.28 -23.71
CA ASP A 31 5.78 10.56 -25.14
C ASP A 31 4.74 9.64 -25.81
N LEU A 32 3.63 10.24 -26.25
CA LEU A 32 2.49 9.56 -26.88
C LEU A 32 2.43 9.77 -28.38
N ARG A 33 3.46 10.34 -29.02
CA ARG A 33 3.48 10.54 -30.49
C ARG A 33 3.37 9.22 -31.26
N LYS A 34 3.82 8.12 -30.67
CA LYS A 34 3.79 6.77 -31.24
C LYS A 34 2.65 5.90 -30.68
N ALA A 35 1.66 6.48 -29.98
CA ALA A 35 0.52 5.71 -29.52
C ALA A 35 -0.27 5.14 -30.71
N PHE A 36 -0.58 3.84 -30.67
CA PHE A 36 -1.17 3.13 -31.80
C PHE A 36 -2.48 2.39 -31.47
N VAL A 37 -2.83 2.29 -30.18
CA VAL A 37 -4.09 1.69 -29.70
C VAL A 37 -4.93 2.75 -29.00
N GLU A 38 -6.25 2.61 -29.12
CA GLU A 38 -7.22 3.37 -28.32
C GLU A 38 -6.98 3.15 -26.82
N GLY A 39 -7.26 4.16 -26.00
CA GLY A 39 -7.07 4.11 -24.55
C GLY A 39 -5.61 4.14 -24.08
N MET A 40 -4.62 3.99 -24.96
CA MET A 40 -3.20 3.99 -24.56
C MET A 40 -2.76 5.32 -23.92
N GLY A 41 -3.29 6.46 -24.40
CA GLY A 41 -3.03 7.76 -23.78
C GLY A 41 -3.64 7.86 -22.38
N TYR A 42 -4.87 7.37 -22.20
CA TYR A 42 -5.50 7.29 -20.87
C TYR A 42 -4.68 6.42 -19.91
N VAL A 43 -4.25 5.23 -20.34
CA VAL A 43 -3.43 4.33 -19.51
C VAL A 43 -2.16 5.04 -19.06
N ALA A 44 -1.43 5.70 -19.96
CA ALA A 44 -0.18 6.38 -19.65
C ALA A 44 -0.36 7.56 -18.68
N LEU A 45 -1.31 8.45 -18.98
CA LEU A 45 -1.52 9.68 -18.21
C LEU A 45 -2.08 9.39 -16.81
N SER A 46 -2.97 8.40 -16.69
CA SER A 46 -3.57 8.00 -15.40
C SER A 46 -2.60 7.32 -14.43
N ARG A 47 -1.33 7.08 -14.82
CA ARG A 47 -0.34 6.51 -13.88
C ARG A 47 0.25 7.57 -12.97
N VAL A 48 0.25 8.85 -13.35
CA VAL A 48 0.88 9.93 -12.58
C VAL A 48 -0.10 10.50 -11.58
N ARG A 49 0.30 10.57 -10.31
CA ARG A 49 -0.56 11.05 -9.21
C ARG A 49 -0.83 12.56 -9.28
N ASP A 50 0.22 13.32 -9.55
CA ASP A 50 0.19 14.78 -9.49
C ASP A 50 0.46 15.38 -10.87
N ILE A 51 -0.41 16.29 -11.31
CA ILE A 51 -0.30 16.93 -12.62
C ILE A 51 0.99 17.75 -12.77
N ASP A 52 1.49 18.31 -11.68
CA ASP A 52 2.74 19.09 -11.63
C ASP A 52 3.97 18.23 -11.98
N ASN A 53 3.87 16.92 -11.80
CA ASN A 53 4.94 15.95 -12.10
C ASN A 53 4.70 15.18 -13.40
N LEU A 54 3.71 15.60 -14.21
CA LEU A 54 3.40 15.02 -15.51
C LEU A 54 3.99 15.88 -16.63
N TYR A 55 4.97 15.33 -17.35
CA TYR A 55 5.62 16.01 -18.47
C TYR A 55 5.27 15.31 -19.79
N LEU A 56 4.40 15.92 -20.60
CA LEU A 56 4.01 15.37 -21.90
C LEU A 56 4.89 15.95 -23.02
N TYR A 57 5.69 15.11 -23.67
CA TYR A 57 6.56 15.52 -24.77
C TYR A 57 5.82 15.67 -26.10
N GLY A 58 4.78 14.88 -26.32
CA GLY A 58 3.94 14.96 -27.50
C GLY A 58 2.85 13.90 -27.49
N ILE A 59 1.82 14.12 -28.29
CA ILE A 59 0.62 13.28 -28.35
C ILE A 59 0.06 13.25 -29.76
N ASN A 60 -0.57 12.13 -30.14
CA ASN A 60 -1.28 11.98 -31.41
C ASN A 60 -2.79 11.76 -31.17
N ARG A 61 -3.60 11.81 -32.24
CA ARG A 61 -5.06 11.60 -32.12
C ARG A 61 -5.43 10.21 -31.61
N LYS A 62 -4.69 9.17 -31.99
CA LYS A 62 -5.00 7.79 -31.58
C LYS A 62 -4.84 7.60 -30.07
N ALA A 63 -3.90 8.30 -29.44
CA ALA A 63 -3.71 8.26 -27.99
C ALA A 63 -4.95 8.71 -27.20
N LEU A 64 -5.75 9.61 -27.78
CA LEU A 64 -6.97 10.16 -27.20
C LEU A 64 -8.24 9.44 -27.69
N ALA A 65 -8.10 8.48 -28.60
CA ALA A 65 -9.23 7.74 -29.13
C ALA A 65 -9.74 6.73 -28.09
N VAL A 66 -11.06 6.59 -28.04
CA VAL A 66 -11.76 5.60 -27.22
C VAL A 66 -12.31 4.53 -28.16
N SER A 67 -12.31 3.28 -27.69
CA SER A 67 -12.85 2.16 -28.45
C SER A 67 -14.38 2.26 -28.57
N PRO A 68 -14.95 2.07 -29.78
CA PRO A 68 -16.40 2.02 -29.96
C PRO A 68 -17.06 0.92 -29.12
N ASP A 69 -16.40 -0.24 -28.98
CA ASP A 69 -16.90 -1.35 -28.17
C ASP A 69 -16.96 -0.99 -26.69
N ALA A 70 -15.95 -0.26 -26.19
CA ALA A 70 -15.93 0.21 -24.81
C ALA A 70 -17.08 1.19 -24.54
N LEU A 71 -17.38 2.09 -25.49
CA LEU A 71 -18.53 3.01 -25.38
C LEU A 71 -19.85 2.25 -25.39
N ALA A 72 -20.02 1.29 -26.30
CA ALA A 72 -21.24 0.47 -26.36
C ALA A 72 -21.46 -0.34 -25.08
N ILE A 73 -20.38 -0.89 -24.50
CA ILE A 73 -20.45 -1.59 -23.21
C ILE A 73 -20.81 -0.62 -22.08
N ASP A 74 -20.22 0.58 -22.05
CA ASP A 74 -20.49 1.59 -21.03
C ASP A 74 -21.97 2.02 -21.01
N GLU A 75 -22.57 2.24 -22.19
CA GLU A 75 -24.00 2.55 -22.32
C GLU A 75 -24.89 1.42 -21.76
N LEU A 76 -24.56 0.16 -22.05
CA LEU A 76 -25.28 -1.00 -21.51
C LEU A 76 -25.15 -1.10 -19.98
N LEU A 77 -23.94 -0.86 -19.46
CA LEU A 77 -23.67 -0.90 -18.02
C LEU A 77 -24.36 0.24 -17.27
N ASP A 78 -24.40 1.45 -17.84
CA ASP A 78 -25.10 2.59 -17.24
C ASP A 78 -26.61 2.32 -17.14
N ALA A 79 -27.22 1.84 -18.23
CA ALA A 79 -28.64 1.47 -18.21
C ALA A 79 -28.95 0.36 -17.19
N ALA A 80 -28.11 -0.68 -17.12
CA ALA A 80 -28.27 -1.75 -16.14
C ALA A 80 -28.05 -1.25 -14.69
N SER A 81 -27.12 -0.32 -14.49
CA SER A 81 -26.84 0.31 -13.19
C SER A 81 -28.04 1.11 -12.70
N GLN A 82 -28.68 1.89 -13.58
CA GLN A 82 -29.88 2.66 -13.25
C GLN A 82 -31.06 1.75 -12.89
N GLN A 83 -31.32 0.71 -13.69
CA GLN A 83 -32.36 -0.28 -13.38
C GLN A 83 -32.12 -1.00 -12.06
N ALA A 84 -30.86 -1.35 -11.77
CA ALA A 84 -30.49 -1.96 -10.50
C ALA A 84 -30.72 -0.97 -9.34
N ALA A 85 -30.34 0.31 -9.50
CA ALA A 85 -30.56 1.33 -8.47
C ALA A 85 -32.05 1.46 -8.13
N GLU A 86 -32.93 1.50 -9.13
CA GLU A 86 -34.39 1.54 -8.93
C GLU A 86 -34.92 0.26 -8.27
N LYS A 87 -34.58 -0.91 -8.82
CA LYS A 87 -35.04 -2.21 -8.31
C LYS A 87 -34.66 -2.43 -6.85
N TYR A 88 -33.47 -1.98 -6.46
CA TYR A 88 -32.91 -2.16 -5.13
C TYR A 88 -33.04 -0.92 -4.24
N GLU A 89 -33.86 0.08 -4.61
CA GLU A 89 -34.07 1.29 -3.79
C GLU A 89 -34.59 0.95 -2.38
N TYR A 90 -35.36 -0.14 -2.25
CA TYR A 90 -35.82 -0.63 -0.96
C TYR A 90 -34.65 -1.00 -0.02
N LEU A 91 -33.51 -1.50 -0.54
CA LEU A 91 -32.32 -1.80 0.26
C LEU A 91 -31.69 -0.52 0.82
N ARG A 92 -31.73 0.60 0.09
CA ARG A 92 -31.30 1.90 0.63
C ARG A 92 -32.21 2.36 1.77
N THR A 93 -33.52 2.15 1.62
CA THR A 93 -34.51 2.47 2.67
C THR A 93 -34.34 1.57 3.89
N GLU A 94 -34.13 0.27 3.67
CA GLU A 94 -33.86 -0.70 4.73
C GLU A 94 -32.54 -0.39 5.45
N MET A 95 -31.47 -0.05 4.73
CA MET A 95 -30.20 0.39 5.32
C MET A 95 -30.36 1.68 6.15
N LYS A 96 -31.26 2.60 5.78
CA LYS A 96 -31.57 3.77 6.61
C LYS A 96 -32.36 3.39 7.87
N ARG A 97 -33.30 2.44 7.77
CA ARG A 97 -34.15 1.97 8.88
C ARG A 97 -33.38 1.11 9.87
N ASN A 98 -32.57 0.20 9.34
CA ASN A 98 -31.73 -0.72 10.06
C ASN A 98 -30.31 -0.56 9.52
N PRO A 99 -29.60 0.51 9.95
CA PRO A 99 -28.22 0.66 9.57
C PRO A 99 -27.46 -0.60 10.00
N PRO A 100 -26.53 -1.11 9.16
CA PRO A 100 -25.63 -2.14 9.63
C PRO A 100 -25.03 -1.65 10.94
N PRO A 101 -24.82 -2.55 11.93
CA PRO A 101 -24.25 -2.15 13.20
C PRO A 101 -23.00 -1.34 12.87
N VAL A 102 -23.06 -0.03 13.15
CA VAL A 102 -21.90 0.85 13.03
C VAL A 102 -20.84 0.10 13.79
N SER A 103 -19.70 -0.20 13.16
CA SER A 103 -18.59 -0.83 13.85
C SER A 103 -18.24 0.12 14.98
N SER A 104 -18.84 -0.10 16.14
CA SER A 104 -18.76 0.84 17.23
C SER A 104 -17.29 0.96 17.55
N ASP A 105 -16.79 2.17 17.72
CA ASP A 105 -15.49 2.49 18.29
C ASP A 105 -15.26 1.88 19.70
N LYS A 106 -16.03 0.85 20.11
CA LYS A 106 -15.81 0.00 21.28
C LYS A 106 -14.41 -0.64 21.32
N LYS A 107 -13.66 -0.68 20.21
CA LYS A 107 -12.28 -1.18 20.20
C LYS A 107 -11.24 -0.20 20.76
N LYS A 108 -11.49 1.11 20.85
CA LYS A 108 -10.48 2.06 21.40
C LYS A 108 -10.34 1.98 22.92
N SER A 109 -11.41 1.68 23.66
CA SER A 109 -11.36 1.47 25.12
C SER A 109 -10.66 0.15 25.46
N ASP A 110 -11.09 -0.95 24.84
CA ASP A 110 -10.50 -2.29 25.01
C ASP A 110 -9.00 -2.31 24.65
N TRP A 111 -8.60 -1.58 23.60
CA TRP A 111 -7.18 -1.48 23.24
C TRP A 111 -6.33 -0.71 24.28
N ARG A 112 -6.87 0.36 24.88
CA ARG A 112 -6.14 1.14 25.90
C ARG A 112 -5.96 0.34 27.18
N GLU A 113 -7.02 -0.33 27.65
CA GLU A 113 -6.96 -1.21 28.82
C GLU A 113 -5.99 -2.37 28.61
N ARG A 114 -5.95 -2.94 27.40
CA ARG A 114 -4.97 -3.98 27.03
C ARG A 114 -3.53 -3.46 27.02
N ILE A 115 -3.30 -2.25 26.51
CA ILE A 115 -1.98 -1.61 26.56
C ILE A 115 -1.56 -1.37 28.00
N ASP A 116 -2.45 -0.84 28.84
CA ASP A 116 -2.11 -0.51 30.23
C ASP A 116 -1.79 -1.78 31.02
N LYS A 117 -2.54 -2.88 30.82
CA LYS A 117 -2.19 -4.19 31.37
C LYS A 117 -0.85 -4.73 30.86
N MET A 118 -0.52 -4.54 29.59
CA MET A 118 0.80 -4.93 29.05
C MET A 118 1.93 -4.06 29.60
N ARG A 119 1.64 -2.80 29.96
CA ARG A 119 2.59 -1.87 30.58
C ARG A 119 2.91 -2.17 32.04
N GLU A 120 2.08 -2.95 32.72
CA GLU A 120 2.41 -3.51 34.04
C GLU A 120 3.64 -4.43 33.97
N THR A 121 3.78 -5.20 32.88
CA THR A 121 4.92 -6.10 32.65
C THR A 121 6.04 -5.44 31.85
N TYR A 122 5.69 -4.59 30.87
CA TYR A 122 6.62 -3.96 29.95
C TYR A 122 6.34 -2.45 29.84
N PRO A 123 6.96 -1.59 30.68
CA PRO A 123 6.63 -0.16 30.78
C PRO A 123 6.68 0.62 29.45
N ASN A 124 7.48 0.13 28.50
CA ASN A 124 7.68 0.73 27.19
C ASN A 124 6.96 -0.03 26.06
N ALA A 125 6.01 -0.91 26.38
CA ALA A 125 5.16 -1.56 25.40
C ALA A 125 4.45 -0.53 24.50
N PHE A 126 4.57 -0.75 23.18
CA PHE A 126 4.01 0.11 22.13
C PHE A 126 4.45 1.58 22.17
N ARG A 127 5.49 1.94 22.94
CA ARG A 127 6.12 3.26 22.84
C ARG A 127 6.98 3.34 21.57
N PRO A 128 7.09 4.51 20.92
CA PRO A 128 7.96 4.67 19.76
C PRO A 128 9.43 4.38 20.13
N TRP A 129 10.20 3.87 19.17
CA TRP A 129 11.66 3.80 19.28
C TRP A 129 12.24 5.16 18.91
N THR A 130 13.16 5.68 19.73
CA THR A 130 13.93 6.88 19.41
C THR A 130 15.30 6.49 18.86
N ASP A 131 15.97 7.42 18.20
CA ASP A 131 17.29 7.16 17.63
C ASP A 131 18.32 6.83 18.72
N GLU A 132 18.17 7.37 19.94
CA GLU A 132 19.04 7.03 21.07
C GLU A 132 18.84 5.58 21.53
N LEU A 133 17.58 5.14 21.65
CA LEU A 133 17.24 3.76 22.04
C LEU A 133 17.72 2.74 20.99
N ASP A 134 17.68 3.12 19.72
CA ASP A 134 18.20 2.27 18.64
C ASP A 134 19.73 2.17 18.68
N ALA A 135 20.42 3.26 18.98
CA ALA A 135 21.88 3.25 19.14
C ALA A 135 22.29 2.38 20.33
N GLU A 136 21.59 2.52 21.45
CA GLU A 136 21.82 1.73 22.66
C GLU A 136 21.53 0.24 22.44
N LEU A 137 20.42 -0.10 21.79
CA LEU A 137 20.08 -1.49 21.46
C LEU A 137 21.14 -2.16 20.59
N LYS A 138 21.68 -1.45 19.59
CA LYS A 138 22.75 -1.97 18.73
C LYS A 138 24.02 -2.24 19.53
N GLN A 139 24.36 -1.31 20.42
CA GLN A 139 25.56 -1.42 21.24
C GLN A 139 25.45 -2.59 22.22
N ASP A 140 24.35 -2.70 22.96
CA ASP A 140 24.15 -3.77 23.96
C ASP A 140 24.12 -5.16 23.30
N PHE A 141 23.50 -5.26 22.12
CA PHE A 141 23.47 -6.50 21.36
C PHE A 141 24.87 -6.91 20.86
N GLN A 142 25.66 -5.96 20.36
CA GLN A 142 27.05 -6.20 19.96
C GLN A 142 27.96 -6.54 21.15
N GLN A 143 27.61 -6.08 22.35
CA GLN A 143 28.28 -6.44 23.60
C GLN A 143 27.90 -7.83 24.12
N GLY A 144 27.01 -8.56 23.42
CA GLY A 144 26.63 -9.92 23.75
C GLY A 144 25.58 -10.02 24.86
N MET A 145 24.83 -8.95 25.11
CA MET A 145 23.69 -8.99 26.04
C MET A 145 22.62 -9.95 25.52
N ASP A 146 22.12 -10.83 26.38
CA ASP A 146 21.07 -11.77 26.00
C ASP A 146 19.71 -11.07 25.80
N LEU A 147 18.78 -11.78 25.17
CA LEU A 147 17.48 -11.23 24.84
C LEU A 147 16.64 -10.88 26.08
N ASP A 148 16.74 -11.64 27.17
CA ASP A 148 15.97 -11.41 28.39
C ASP A 148 16.47 -10.16 29.12
N ALA A 149 17.79 -9.98 29.21
CA ALA A 149 18.44 -8.78 29.73
C ALA A 149 18.10 -7.53 28.89
N LEU A 150 18.03 -7.65 27.56
CA LEU A 150 17.54 -6.58 26.68
C LEU A 150 16.06 -6.27 26.93
N CYS A 151 15.22 -7.29 27.16
CA CYS A 151 13.79 -7.08 27.48
C CYS A 151 13.59 -6.32 28.79
N GLU A 152 14.36 -6.68 29.81
CA GLU A 152 14.36 -5.98 31.10
C GLU A 152 14.87 -4.54 30.96
N LYS A 153 16.03 -4.34 30.32
CA LYS A 153 16.66 -3.03 30.16
C LYS A 153 15.76 -2.05 29.40
N PHE A 154 15.17 -2.48 28.29
CA PHE A 154 14.31 -1.62 27.47
C PHE A 154 12.86 -1.62 27.93
N GLY A 155 12.46 -2.49 28.86
CA GLY A 155 11.08 -2.63 29.34
C GLY A 155 10.11 -2.94 28.19
N ARG A 156 10.54 -3.75 27.22
CA ARG A 156 9.82 -4.07 25.98
C ARG A 156 9.69 -5.57 25.80
N GLN A 157 8.68 -5.99 25.04
CA GLN A 157 8.46 -7.40 24.74
C GLN A 157 9.58 -7.97 23.85
N PRO A 158 9.94 -9.25 24.01
CA PRO A 158 10.96 -9.93 23.21
C PRO A 158 10.73 -9.76 21.71
N GLY A 159 9.49 -9.93 21.25
CA GLY A 159 9.14 -9.76 19.84
C GLY A 159 9.42 -8.34 19.30
N SER A 160 9.27 -7.29 20.12
CA SER A 160 9.61 -5.92 19.71
C SER A 160 11.12 -5.72 19.56
N ILE A 161 11.90 -6.36 20.42
CA ILE A 161 13.36 -6.27 20.39
C ILE A 161 13.90 -7.06 19.19
N ILE A 162 13.42 -8.30 19.01
CA ILE A 162 13.76 -9.14 17.86
C ILE A 162 13.43 -8.44 16.55
N ALA A 163 12.22 -7.87 16.42
CA ALA A 163 11.84 -7.14 15.20
C ALA A 163 12.77 -5.95 14.92
N ARG A 164 13.26 -5.27 15.97
CA ARG A 164 14.17 -4.14 15.82
C ARG A 164 15.59 -4.58 15.48
N LEU A 165 16.07 -5.68 16.09
CA LEU A 165 17.36 -6.29 15.74
C LEU A 165 17.36 -6.81 14.30
N LYS A 166 16.28 -7.47 13.86
CA LYS A 166 16.12 -7.91 12.47
C LYS A 166 16.20 -6.76 11.47
N LYS A 167 15.61 -5.60 11.82
CA LYS A 167 15.71 -4.38 11.00
C LYS A 167 17.16 -3.91 10.82
N PHE A 168 18.02 -4.08 11.82
CA PHE A 168 19.39 -3.58 11.79
C PHE A 168 20.44 -4.60 11.31
N PHE A 169 20.24 -5.87 11.62
CA PHE A 169 21.25 -6.92 11.42
C PHE A 169 20.79 -8.04 10.45
N GLY A 170 19.53 -8.05 10.00
CA GLY A 170 18.99 -9.07 9.08
C GLY A 170 18.18 -10.17 9.78
N GLU A 171 17.55 -11.07 9.00
CA GLU A 171 16.62 -12.07 9.55
C GLU A 171 17.28 -13.22 10.33
N ASP A 172 18.57 -13.46 10.11
CA ASP A 172 19.34 -14.62 10.63
C ASP A 172 19.89 -14.42 12.06
N VAL A 173 19.57 -13.29 12.68
CA VAL A 173 20.25 -12.81 13.90
C VAL A 173 19.68 -13.41 15.17
N VAL A 174 18.48 -14.00 15.09
CA VAL A 174 17.75 -14.59 16.22
C VAL A 174 17.15 -15.92 15.77
N ALA A 175 17.94 -16.99 15.85
CA ALA A 175 17.56 -18.37 15.60
C ALA A 175 17.81 -19.21 16.86
#